data_AF-A0A514BQN3-F1
#
_entry.id   AF-A0A514BQN3-F1
#
_cell.length_a   1.000
_cell.length_b   1.000
_cell.length_c   1.000
_cell.angle_alpha   90.00
_cell.angle_beta   90.00
_cell.angle_gamma   90.00
#
_symmetry.space_group_name_H-M   'P 1'
#
loop_
_entity.id
_entity.type
_entity.pdbx_description
1 polymer ?
#
loop_
_entity_poly.entity_id
_entity_poly.type
_entity_poly.pdbx_seq_one_letter_code
_entity_poly.pdbx_strand_id
1 'polypeptide(L)'
;MKDTQGYAVFFFPQAVEALGGAIKPYLQGEEGVEHVMCREVDTGGAFIKMMLDGHTPAGETVSLELMVPSGMVRMIVSARSEEAFGFGPRWGAQAGSE
;
A
#
# COMPACT_ATOMS: atom_id res chain seq x y z
N MET A 1 3.16 16.17 12.61
CA MET A 1 2.89 14.73 12.85
C MET A 1 1.81 14.37 11.86
N LYS A 2 2.18 13.72 10.74
CA LYS A 2 1.24 13.47 9.64
C LYS A 2 0.31 12.35 10.08
N ASP A 3 -0.99 12.56 9.90
CA ASP A 3 -2.00 11.51 9.99
C ASP A 3 -1.49 10.26 9.28
N THR A 4 -1.34 9.17 10.04
CA THR A 4 -0.93 7.87 9.50
C THR A 4 -2.14 7.28 8.76
N GLN A 5 -2.45 7.84 7.60
CA GLN A 5 -3.38 7.25 6.64
C GLN A 5 -2.56 6.54 5.56
N GLY A 6 -2.73 5.22 5.49
CA GLY A 6 -2.04 4.41 4.51
C GLY A 6 -2.30 2.92 4.67
N TYR A 7 -1.56 2.14 3.91
CA TYR A 7 -1.66 0.70 3.85
C TYR A 7 -0.27 0.08 4.04
N ALA A 8 -0.17 -0.94 4.88
CA ALA A 8 0.97 -1.84 4.90
C ALA A 8 0.63 -3.08 4.05
N VAL A 9 1.39 -3.30 2.98
CA VAL A 9 1.21 -4.44 2.08
C VAL A 9 2.30 -5.47 2.38
N PHE A 10 1.91 -6.62 2.89
CA PHE A 10 2.78 -7.74 3.21
C PHE A 10 2.82 -8.73 2.05
N PHE A 11 4.01 -9.22 1.75
CA PHE A 11 4.25 -10.17 0.67
C PHE A 11 4.45 -11.58 1.20
N PHE A 12 4.25 -12.60 0.36
CA PHE A 12 4.76 -13.92 0.65
C PHE A 12 6.30 -13.93 0.54
N PRO A 13 7.02 -14.78 1.28
CA PRO A 13 8.49 -14.87 1.17
C PRO A 13 8.95 -15.09 -0.27
N GLN A 14 8.31 -16.00 -1.01
CA GLN A 14 8.65 -16.24 -2.42
C GLN A 14 8.43 -15.02 -3.33
N ALA A 15 7.52 -14.10 -2.96
CA ALA A 15 7.30 -12.88 -3.71
C ALA A 15 8.43 -11.86 -3.48
N VAL A 16 8.93 -11.76 -2.25
CA VAL A 16 10.11 -10.92 -1.93
C VAL A 16 11.33 -11.42 -2.69
N GLU A 17 11.53 -12.74 -2.74
CA GLU A 17 12.60 -13.35 -3.52
C GLU A 17 12.45 -13.08 -5.03
N ALA A 18 11.25 -13.28 -5.59
CA ALA A 18 10.99 -13.13 -7.01
C ALA A 18 11.02 -11.67 -7.50
N LEU A 19 10.46 -10.74 -6.74
CA LEU A 19 10.48 -9.30 -7.04
C LEU A 19 11.89 -8.71 -6.80
N GLY A 20 12.68 -9.35 -5.94
CA GLY A 20 14.10 -9.13 -5.79
C GLY A 20 14.45 -7.67 -5.48
N GLY A 21 15.49 -7.16 -6.13
CA GLY A 21 16.04 -5.83 -5.87
C GLY A 21 15.11 -4.65 -6.18
N ALA A 22 14.04 -4.85 -6.96
CA ALA A 22 13.15 -3.76 -7.38
C ALA A 22 12.32 -3.21 -6.22
N ILE A 23 11.87 -4.08 -5.31
CA ILE A 23 11.04 -3.67 -4.18
C ILE A 23 11.84 -3.42 -2.90
N LYS A 24 13.09 -3.92 -2.83
CA LYS A 24 13.98 -3.79 -1.66
C LYS A 24 14.06 -2.37 -1.08
N PRO A 25 14.19 -1.30 -1.88
CA PRO A 25 14.26 0.07 -1.33
C PRO A 25 13.00 0.51 -0.57
N TYR A 26 11.87 -0.17 -0.79
CA TYR A 26 10.57 0.19 -0.21
C TYR A 26 10.12 -0.78 0.89
N LEU A 27 10.85 -1.88 1.11
CA LEU A 27 10.56 -2.83 2.17
C LEU A 27 10.92 -2.22 3.54
N GLN A 28 10.00 -2.38 4.48
CA GLN A 28 10.14 -2.00 5.87
C GLN A 28 9.83 -3.20 6.77
N GLY A 29 10.35 -3.18 8.00
CA GLY A 29 10.17 -4.25 8.99
C GLY A 29 11.40 -5.15 9.13
N GLU A 30 11.21 -6.27 9.82
CA GLU A 30 12.24 -7.27 10.09
C GLU A 30 12.12 -8.45 9.10
N GLU A 31 13.17 -9.25 9.00
CA GLU A 31 13.23 -10.42 8.12
C GLU A 31 12.06 -11.38 8.38
N GLY A 32 11.26 -11.66 7.34
CA GLY A 32 10.07 -12.50 7.41
C GLY A 32 8.76 -11.79 7.77
N VAL A 33 8.81 -10.48 8.07
CA VAL A 33 7.64 -9.63 8.35
C VAL A 33 7.67 -8.34 7.52
N GLU A 34 8.32 -8.39 6.36
CA GLU A 34 8.52 -7.23 5.50
C GLU A 34 7.21 -6.77 4.86
N HIS A 35 7.03 -5.45 4.83
CA HIS A 35 5.90 -4.81 4.18
C HIS A 35 6.32 -3.56 3.43
N VAL A 36 5.49 -3.14 2.49
CA VAL A 36 5.62 -1.86 1.80
C VAL A 36 4.53 -0.93 2.29
N MET A 37 4.94 0.27 2.72
CA MET A 37 4.02 1.33 3.10
C MET A 37 3.53 2.09 1.86
N CYS A 38 2.22 2.16 1.73
CA CYS A 38 1.53 2.79 0.60
C CYS A 38 0.51 3.81 1.10
N ARG A 39 0.22 4.80 0.27
CA ARG A 39 -0.84 5.78 0.51
C ARG A 39 -2.18 5.31 -0.05
N GLU A 40 -2.16 4.60 -1.17
CA GLU A 40 -3.36 4.05 -1.82
C GLU A 40 -3.09 2.63 -2.34
N VAL A 41 -4.13 1.79 -2.35
CA VAL A 41 -4.10 0.43 -2.89
C VAL A 41 -5.38 0.17 -3.70
N ASP A 42 -5.23 -0.32 -4.93
CA ASP A 42 -6.32 -0.77 -5.82
C ASP A 42 -6.17 -2.28 -6.06
N THR A 43 -7.18 -3.05 -5.66
CA THR A 43 -7.24 -4.52 -5.81
C THR A 43 -8.21 -4.97 -6.90
N GLY A 44 -8.73 -4.06 -7.73
CA GLY A 44 -9.78 -4.32 -8.71
C GLY A 44 -9.35 -5.12 -9.96
N GLY A 45 -8.12 -5.61 -10.02
CA GLY A 45 -7.57 -6.30 -11.20
C GLY A 45 -6.62 -7.44 -10.87
N ALA A 46 -5.96 -7.99 -11.90
CA ALA A 46 -4.95 -9.06 -11.75
C ALA A 46 -3.70 -8.60 -11.00
N PHE A 47 -3.44 -7.29 -11.03
CA PHE A 47 -2.38 -6.63 -10.27
C PHE A 47 -3.00 -5.77 -9.19
N ILE A 48 -2.37 -5.82 -8.02
CA ILE A 48 -2.59 -4.88 -6.94
C ILE A 48 -1.74 -3.66 -7.25
N LYS A 49 -2.39 -2.52 -7.46
CA LYS A 49 -1.70 -1.25 -7.69
C LYS A 49 -1.50 -0.56 -6.35
N MET A 50 -0.31 -0.06 -6.14
CA MET A 50 0.12 0.57 -4.90
C MET A 50 0.71 1.93 -5.24
N MET A 51 0.22 2.98 -4.61
CA MET A 51 0.81 4.31 -4.73
C MET A 51 1.73 4.57 -3.54
N LEU A 52 2.99 4.92 -3.82
CA LEU A 52 4.01 5.22 -2.82
C LEU A 52 4.56 6.64 -3.04
N ASP A 53 5.06 7.23 -1.97
CA ASP A 53 5.89 8.44 -2.05
C ASP A 53 7.36 8.00 -1.95
N GLY A 54 8.11 8.17 -3.03
CA GLY A 54 9.56 7.95 -3.09
C GLY A 54 10.33 9.27 -3.00
N HIS A 55 11.65 9.16 -2.88
CA HIS A 55 12.55 10.30 -2.97
C HIS A 55 13.60 10.03 -4.03
N THR A 56 13.84 11.01 -4.90
CA THR A 56 14.97 10.94 -5.85
C THR A 56 16.29 11.12 -5.10
N PRO A 57 17.44 10.78 -5.72
CA PRO A 57 18.75 11.08 -5.14
C PRO A 57 18.98 12.58 -4.86
N ALA A 58 18.22 13.47 -5.52
CA ALA A 58 18.25 14.91 -5.29
C ALA A 58 17.35 15.36 -4.12
N GLY A 59 16.65 14.43 -3.45
CA GLY A 59 15.76 14.71 -2.33
C GLY A 59 14.34 15.14 -2.73
N GLU A 60 14.02 15.16 -4.02
CA GLU A 60 12.68 15.51 -4.49
C GLU A 60 11.71 14.37 -4.23
N THR A 61 10.51 14.69 -3.73
CA THR A 61 9.44 13.70 -3.57
C THR A 61 8.85 13.33 -4.94
N VAL A 62 8.82 12.05 -5.24
CA VAL A 62 8.21 11.49 -6.45
C VAL A 62 7.08 10.54 -6.07
N SER A 63 5.95 10.62 -6.78
CA SER A 63 4.89 9.63 -6.65
C SER A 63 5.21 8.44 -7.55
N LEU A 64 5.16 7.24 -6.97
CA LEU A 64 5.47 5.99 -7.65
C LEU A 64 4.23 5.08 -7.66
N GLU A 65 3.92 4.51 -8.82
CA GLU A 65 2.93 3.45 -8.95
C GLU A 65 3.65 2.10 -9.08
N LEU A 66 3.40 1.20 -8.13
CA LEU A 66 3.89 -0.17 -8.15
C LEU A 66 2.73 -1.11 -8.45
N MET A 67 2.90 -2.00 -9.43
CA MET A 67 1.92 -3.01 -9.79
C MET A 67 2.47 -4.40 -9.45
N VAL A 68 1.85 -5.08 -8.49
CA VAL A 68 2.27 -6.42 -8.04
C VAL A 68 1.18 -7.45 -8.34
N PRO A 69 1.49 -8.63 -8.89
CA PRO A 69 0.51 -9.70 -9.05
C PRO A 69 -0.22 -10.01 -7.74
N SER A 70 -1.54 -10.13 -7.78
CA SER A 70 -2.34 -10.32 -6.55
C SER A 70 -1.94 -11.56 -5.75
N GLY A 71 -1.55 -12.64 -6.41
CA GLY A 71 -1.07 -13.87 -5.77
C GLY A 71 0.27 -13.76 -5.02
N MET A 72 0.98 -12.63 -5.15
CA MET A 72 2.23 -12.35 -4.43
C MET A 72 2.01 -11.62 -3.11
N VAL A 73 0.83 -11.03 -2.90
CA VAL A 73 0.49 -10.29 -1.69
C VAL A 73 -0.16 -11.24 -0.69
N ARG A 74 0.39 -11.28 0.52
CA ARG A 74 -0.10 -12.11 1.62
C ARG A 74 -1.22 -11.44 2.40
N MET A 75 -1.08 -10.14 2.65
CA MET A 75 -2.01 -9.37 3.50
C MET A 75 -1.88 -7.87 3.21
N ILE A 76 -3.00 -7.15 3.26
CA ILE A 76 -3.01 -5.68 3.21
C ILE A 76 -3.67 -5.18 4.49
N VAL A 77 -2.98 -4.32 5.22
CA VAL A 77 -3.47 -3.72 6.47
C VAL A 77 -3.67 -2.23 6.24
N SER A 78 -4.88 -1.71 6.42
CA SER A 78 -5.14 -0.27 6.43
C SER A 78 -4.87 0.31 7.81
N ALA A 79 -4.01 1.31 7.91
CA ALA A 79 -3.86 2.14 9.10
C ALA A 79 -4.53 3.49 8.82
N ARG A 80 -5.54 3.85 9.62
CA ARG A 80 -6.13 5.19 9.66
C ARG A 80 -6.41 5.56 11.11
N SER A 81 -6.14 6.82 11.48
CA SER A 81 -6.37 7.37 12.81
C SER A 81 -7.85 7.63 13.12
N GLU A 82 -8.73 7.86 12.13
CA GLU A 82 -10.16 8.13 12.38
C GLU A 82 -11.15 7.50 11.37
N GLU A 83 -12.16 6.83 11.96
CA GLU A 83 -13.57 6.54 11.59
C GLU A 83 -14.02 5.91 10.25
N ALA A 84 -13.16 5.54 9.29
CA ALA A 84 -13.63 4.80 8.11
C ALA A 84 -12.73 3.61 7.73
N PHE A 85 -13.17 2.40 8.09
CA PHE A 85 -12.50 1.12 7.82
C PHE A 85 -13.23 0.33 6.71
N GLY A 86 -12.51 -0.18 5.69
CA GLY A 86 -13.04 -1.14 4.70
C GLY A 86 -12.62 -0.93 3.22
N PHE A 87 -12.81 -1.96 2.39
CA PHE A 87 -12.54 -1.99 0.94
C PHE A 87 -13.83 -1.98 0.09
N GLY A 88 -14.81 -1.16 0.44
CA GLY A 88 -16.11 -1.10 -0.22
C GLY A 88 -16.32 0.16 -1.07
N PRO A 89 -17.13 0.11 -2.15
CA PRO A 89 -17.61 1.33 -2.81
C PRO A 89 -18.30 2.23 -1.80
N ARG A 90 -17.96 3.52 -1.79
CA ARG A 90 -18.70 4.53 -1.02
C ARG A 90 -20.06 4.79 -1.68
N TRP A 91 -20.97 3.83 -1.60
CA TRP A 91 -22.38 4.10 -1.89
C TRP A 91 -22.98 4.71 -0.63
N GLY A 92 -23.01 6.04 -0.54
CA GLY A 92 -23.73 6.70 0.55
C GLY A 92 -23.04 7.88 1.25
N ALA A 93 -22.12 8.59 0.61
CA ALA A 93 -21.96 10.01 0.95
C ALA A 93 -23.03 10.84 0.21
N GLN A 94 -24.31 10.47 0.39
CA GLN A 94 -25.42 11.31 -0.04
C GLN A 94 -26.44 11.44 1.10
N ALA A 95 -26.49 12.68 1.58
CA ALA A 95 -27.65 13.39 2.10
C ALA A 95 -28.36 12.84 3.35
N GLY A 96 -28.26 13.66 4.41
CA GLY A 96 -29.44 14.08 5.15
C GLY A 96 -29.39 13.80 6.65
N SER A 97 -29.43 14.87 7.45
CA SER A 97 -30.52 15.08 8.42
C SER A 97 -30.34 16.43 9.11
N GLU A 98 -31.25 17.35 8.75
CA GLU A 98 -31.82 18.49 9.51
C GLU A 98 -30.95 19.34 10.45
#